data_AF-A0A662QC35-F1
#
_entry.id   AF-A0A662QC35-F1
#
_cell.length_a   1.000
_cell.length_b   1.000
_cell.length_c   1.000
_cell.angle_alpha   90.00
_cell.angle_beta   90.00
_cell.angle_gamma   90.00
#
_symmetry.space_group_name_H-M   'P 1'
#
loop_
_entity.id
_entity.type
_entity.pdbx_description
1 polymer ?
#
loop_
_entity_poly.entity_id
_entity_poly.type
_entity_poly.pdbx_seq_one_letter_code
_entity_poly.pdbx_strand_id
1 'polypeptide(L)' 'MPELRVDPLTGRLVSYAPERAKRPHELGEQAPKLIDDPSKCPFCPGREEILSPATLVLV' A
#
# COMPACT_ATOMS: atom_id res chain seq x y z
N MET A 1 22.74 8.90 14.18
CA MET A 1 23.23 10.16 13.56
C MET A 1 22.50 10.37 12.24
N PRO A 2 22.00 11.58 11.93
CA PRO A 2 21.37 11.87 10.64
C PRO A 2 22.40 12.14 9.54
N GLU A 3 22.10 11.76 8.30
CA GLU A 3 22.94 11.97 7.11
C GLU A 3 22.10 12.24 5.85
N LEU A 4 22.73 12.82 4.83
CA LEU A 4 22.17 12.98 3.48
C LEU A 4 22.86 12.01 2.52
N ARG A 5 22.07 11.28 1.75
CA ARG A 5 22.54 10.32 0.73
C ARG A 5 21.97 10.68 -0.64
N VAL A 6 22.66 10.32 -1.70
CA VAL A 6 22.12 10.41 -3.08
C VAL A 6 21.70 9.01 -3.51
N ASP A 7 20.47 8.87 -3.96
CA ASP A 7 19.99 7.63 -4.57
C ASP A 7 20.59 7.47 -5.98
N PRO A 8 21.35 6.40 -6.28
CA PRO A 8 21.95 6.20 -7.60
C PRO A 8 20.92 5.93 -8.71
N LEU A 9 19.71 5.47 -8.39
CA LEU A 9 18.68 5.19 -9.39
C LEU A 9 17.94 6.45 -9.83
N THR A 10 17.63 7.33 -8.87
CA THR A 10 16.83 8.54 -9.13
C THR A 10 17.62 9.84 -9.12
N GLY A 11 18.87 9.83 -8.64
CA GLY A 11 19.70 11.02 -8.45
C GLY A 11 19.21 11.96 -7.34
N ARG A 12 18.24 11.54 -6.53
CA ARG A 12 17.60 12.38 -5.52
C ARG A 12 18.38 12.35 -4.21
N LEU A 13 18.39 13.49 -3.52
CA LEU A 13 18.85 13.58 -2.14
C LEU A 13 17.83 12.96 -1.19
N VAL A 14 18.31 12.11 -0.29
CA VAL A 14 17.54 11.39 0.73
C VAL A 14 18.08 11.75 2.11
N SER A 15 17.18 12.21 2.98
CA SER A 15 17.48 12.42 4.41
C SER A 15 17.34 11.11 5.17
N TYR A 16 18.44 10.51 5.60
CA TYR A 16 18.46 9.30 6.43
C TYR A 16 18.63 9.68 7.91
N ALA A 17 17.63 9.37 8.75
CA ALA A 17 17.62 9.75 10.17
C ALA A 17 16.98 8.64 11.03
N PRO A 18 17.71 7.57 11.38
CA PRO A 18 17.16 6.38 12.03
C PRO A 18 16.54 6.67 13.41
N GLU A 19 17.08 7.66 14.13
CA GLU A 19 16.55 8.10 15.44
C GLU A 19 15.10 8.61 15.37
N ARG A 20 14.61 9.02 14.18
CA ARG A 20 13.21 9.45 14.02
C ARG A 20 12.21 8.33 14.33
N ALA A 21 12.59 7.07 14.15
CA ALA A 21 11.73 5.91 14.45
C ALA A 21 11.44 5.75 15.95
N LYS A 22 12.28 6.32 16.83
CA LYS A 22 12.09 6.24 18.30
C LYS A 22 11.12 7.28 18.84
N ARG A 23 10.64 8.21 18.00
CA ARG A 23 9.70 9.24 18.45
C ARG A 23 8.37 8.58 18.82
N PRO A 24 7.73 9.01 19.92
CA PRO A 24 6.38 8.59 20.20
C PRO A 24 5.47 9.00 19.03
N HIS A 25 4.65 8.06 18.58
CA HIS A 25 3.62 8.31 17.59
C HIS A 25 2.28 8.25 18.30
N GLU A 26 1.46 9.28 18.14
CA GLU A 26 0.05 9.17 18.51
C GLU A 26 -0.59 8.20 17.51
N LEU A 27 -0.97 7.02 17.99
CA LEU A 27 -1.78 6.11 17.22
C LEU A 27 -3.12 6.80 16.99
N GLY A 28 -3.33 7.33 15.78
CA GLY A 28 -4.61 7.87 15.37
C GLY A 28 -5.72 6.81 15.44
N GLU A 29 -6.96 7.21 15.16
CA GLU A 29 -8.06 6.25 15.09
C GLU A 29 -7.70 5.10 14.15
N GLN A 30 -7.89 3.87 14.63
CA GLN A 30 -7.69 2.69 13.82
C GLN A 30 -8.59 2.84 12.59
N ALA A 31 -8.03 2.57 11.41
CA ALA A 31 -8.82 2.53 10.19
C ALA A 31 -10.07 1.67 10.45
N PRO A 32 -11.25 2.09 9.97
CA PRO A 32 -12.46 1.32 10.15
C PRO A 32 -12.19 -0.10 9.65
N LYS A 33 -12.66 -1.09 10.42
CA LYS A 33 -12.56 -2.49 9.99
C LYS A 33 -13.15 -2.58 8.58
N LEU A 34 -12.34 -3.03 7.63
CA LEU A 34 -12.81 -3.36 6.30
C LEU A 34 -13.89 -4.42 6.48
N ILE A 35 -15.13 -4.07 6.14
CA ILE A 35 -16.23 -5.02 6.10
C ILE A 35 -16.04 -5.76 4.77
N ASP A 36 -15.50 -6.97 4.85
CA ASP A 36 -15.41 -7.88 3.71
C ASP A 36 -16.81 -8.40 3.39
N ASP A 37 -17.61 -7.58 2.70
CA ASP A 37 -18.89 -8.00 2.13
C ASP A 37 -18.63 -8.60 0.73
N PRO A 38 -18.61 -9.94 0.58
CA PRO A 38 -18.32 -10.57 -0.70
C PRO A 38 -19.34 -10.20 -1.78
N SER A 39 -20.55 -9.82 -1.38
CA SER A 39 -21.62 -9.32 -2.27
C SER A 39 -21.28 -7.96 -2.90
N LYS A 40 -20.32 -7.22 -2.32
CA LYS A 40 -19.88 -5.89 -2.79
C LYS A 40 -18.48 -5.90 -3.38
N CYS A 41 -17.64 -6.89 -3.06
CA CYS A 41 -16.32 -7.05 -3.67
C CYS A 41 -16.38 -7.51 -5.14
N PRO A 42 -15.99 -6.68 -6.13
CA PRO A 42 -16.03 -7.07 -7.54
C PRO A 42 -15.00 -8.15 -7.90
N PHE A 43 -13.98 -8.37 -7.07
CA PHE A 43 -12.93 -9.36 -7.27
C PHE A 43 -13.23 -10.71 -6.59
N CYS A 44 -14.35 -10.85 -5.90
CA CYS A 44 -14.76 -12.13 -5.33
C CYS A 44 -15.28 -13.09 -6.41
N PRO A 45 -15.12 -14.41 -6.22
CA PRO A 45 -15.57 -15.41 -7.20
C PRO A 45 -17.09 -15.33 -7.43
N GLY A 46 -17.51 -15.55 -8.67
CA GLY A 46 -18.92 -15.50 -9.07
C GLY A 46 -19.46 -14.09 -9.34
N ARG A 47 -18.58 -13.10 -9.54
CA ARG A 47 -18.91 -11.71 -9.91
C ARG A 47 -18.09 -11.20 -11.08
N GLU A 48 -17.60 -12.12 -11.91
CA GLU A 48 -16.73 -11.85 -13.05
C GLU A 48 -17.42 -10.96 -14.10
N GLU A 49 -18.75 -10.94 -14.14
CA GLU A 49 -19.55 -10.08 -15.01
C GLU A 49 -19.47 -8.58 -14.68
N ILE A 50 -19.04 -8.24 -13.47
CA ILE A 50 -18.86 -6.85 -13.01
C ILE A 50 -17.44 -6.37 -13.31
N LEU A 51 -16.51 -7.30 -13.55
CA LEU A 51 -15.14 -7.00 -13.92
C LEU A 51 -15.04 -6.66 -15.41
N SER A 52 -14.01 -5.91 -15.77
CA SER A 52 -13.60 -5.78 -17.16
C SER A 52 -13.20 -7.15 -17.73
N PRO A 53 -13.34 -7.38 -19.06
CA PRO A 53 -12.91 -8.62 -19.69
C PRO A 53 -11.48 -9.00 -19.27
N ALA A 54 -11.27 -10.29 -18.97
CA ALA A 54 -9.97 -10.76 -18.54
C ALA A 54 -8.92 -10.56 -19.65
N THR A 55 -7.82 -9.88 -19.32
CA THR A 55 -6.73 -9.62 -20.27
C THR A 55 -6.00 -10.91 -20.67
N LEU A 56 -5.95 -11.90 -19.79
CA LEU A 56 -5.32 -13.19 -20.02
C LEU A 56 -6.16 -14.29 -19.38
N VAL A 57 -6.54 -15.29 -20.17
CA VAL A 57 -7.14 -16.54 -19.73
C VAL A 57 -6.19 -17.65 -20.15
N LEU A 58 -5.57 -18.32 -19.16
CA LEU A 58 -4.73 -19.49 -19.42
C LEU A 58 -5.64 -20.72 -19.48
N VAL A 59 -5.63 -21.42 -20.61
CA VAL A 59 -6.32 -22.69 -20.84
C VAL A 59 -5.31 -23.82 -20.75
#